data_AF-A0A238YT12-F1
#
_entry.id   AF-A0A238YT12-F1
#
_cell.length_a   1.000
_cell.length_b   1.000
_cell.length_c   1.000
_cell.angle_alpha   90.00
_cell.angle_beta   90.00
_cell.angle_gamma   90.00
#
_symmetry.space_group_name_H-M   'P 1'
#
loop_
_entity.id
_entity.type
_entity.pdbx_description
1 polymer ?
#
loop_
_entity_poly.entity_id
_entity_poly.type
_entity_poly.pdbx_seq_one_letter_code
_entity_poly.pdbx_strand_id
1 'polypeptide(L)' 'MRAIGKSAAGRYVFVVFMLREIDGQTKLRPISARYMQEKEIAHYEGTS' A
#
# COMPACT_ATOMS: atom_id res chain seq x y z
N MET A 1 -6.87 -3.48 5.92
CA MET A 1 -6.45 -2.07 5.71
C MET A 1 -5.69 -1.98 4.39
N ARG A 2 -5.68 -0.81 3.74
CA ARG A 2 -4.96 -0.57 2.48
C ARG A 2 -4.11 0.69 2.60
N ALA A 3 -2.92 0.67 2.02
CA ALA A 3 -2.06 1.83 1.89
C ALA A 3 -1.59 1.97 0.44
N ILE A 4 -1.46 3.23 0.01
CA ILE A 4 -0.88 3.62 -1.27
C ILE A 4 0.34 4.46 -0.95
N GLY A 5 1.45 4.17 -1.63
CA GLY A 5 2.68 4.93 -1.46
C GLY A 5 3.59 4.80 -2.67
N LYS A 6 4.69 5.54 -2.67
CA LYS A 6 5.76 5.41 -3.66
C LYS A 6 6.86 4.52 -3.11
N SER A 7 7.40 3.64 -3.95
CA SER A 7 8.64 2.92 -3.66
C SER A 7 9.83 3.89 -3.66
N ALA A 8 10.99 3.44 -3.19
CA ALA A 8 12.23 4.23 -3.27
C ALA A 8 12.59 4.66 -4.71
N ALA A 9 12.10 3.94 -5.72
CA ALA A 9 12.27 4.26 -7.14
C ALA A 9 11.13 5.15 -7.70
N GLY A 10 10.27 5.72 -6.86
CA GLY A 10 9.18 6.62 -7.26
C GLY A 10 7.93 5.94 -7.84
N ARG A 11 7.91 4.60 -7.94
CA ARG A 11 6.75 3.86 -8.49
C ARG A 11 5.67 3.70 -7.44
N TYR A 12 4.42 3.94 -7.81
CA TYR A 12 3.28 3.73 -6.92
C TYR A 12 3.06 2.24 -6.62
N VAL A 13 2.83 1.95 -5.34
CA VAL A 13 2.59 0.60 -4.80
C VAL A 13 1.31 0.63 -3.99
N PHE A 14 0.45 -0.35 -4.24
CA PHE A 14 -0.72 -0.64 -3.44
C PHE A 14 -0.43 -1.83 -2.53
N VAL A 15 -0.56 -1.63 -1.22
CA VAL A 15 -0.30 -2.67 -0.22
C VAL A 15 -1.55 -2.90 0.61
N VAL A 16 -1.97 -4.16 0.68
CA VAL A 16 -3.02 -4.63 1.58
C VAL A 16 -2.37 -5.37 2.73
N PHE A 17 -2.72 -4.97 3.95
CA PHE A 17 -2.19 -5.58 5.16
C PHE A 17 -3.25 -5.67 6.25
N MET A 18 -2.97 -6.53 7.21
CA MET A 18 -3.69 -6.61 8.47
C MET A 18 -2.73 -6.37 9.62
N LEU A 19 -3.24 -5.81 10.70
CA LEU A 19 -2.53 -5.78 11.96
C LEU A 19 -2.77 -7.11 12.67
N ARG A 20 -1.71 -7.67 13.24
CA ARG A 20 -1.77 -8.87 14.05
C ARG A 20 -0.99 -8.61 15.32
N GLU A 21 -1.61 -8.90 16.46
CA GLU A 21 -0.90 -8.92 17.73
C GLU A 21 -0.09 -10.22 17.82
N ILE A 22 1.21 -10.08 18.05
CA ILE A 22 2.14 -11.20 18.27
C ILE A 22 3.04 -10.77 19.44
N ASP A 23 3.02 -11.56 20.52
CA ASP A 23 3.79 -11.28 21.75
C ASP A 23 3.51 -9.90 22.35
N GLY A 24 2.24 -9.50 22.39
CA GLY A 24 1.81 -8.18 22.90
C GLY A 24 2.22 -6.99 22.01
N GLN A 25 2.76 -7.25 20.82
CA GLN A 25 3.15 -6.22 19.87
C GLN A 25 2.26 -6.24 18.63
N THR A 26 1.78 -5.07 18.23
CA THR A 26 1.04 -4.91 16.99
C THR A 26 2.00 -4.96 15.80
N LYS A 27 2.00 -6.08 15.08
CA LYS A 27 2.80 -6.30 13.87
C LYS A 27 1.94 -6.16 12.61
N LEU A 28 2.55 -5.70 11.53
CA LEU A 28 1.89 -5.53 10.25
C LEU A 28 2.13 -6.78 9.39
N ARG A 29 1.07 -7.52 9.08
CA ARG A 29 1.11 -8.68 8.18
C ARG A 29 0.69 -8.23 6.78
N PRO A 30 1.60 -8.19 5.80
CA PRO A 30 1.21 -7.97 4.41
C PRO A 30 0.39 -9.17 3.91
N ILE A 31 -0.72 -8.88 3.22
CA ILE A 31 -1.53 -9.88 2.50
C ILE A 31 -1.14 -9.87 1.02
N SER A 32 -0.98 -8.67 0.45
CA SER A 32 -0.64 -8.50 -0.95
C SER A 32 0.03 -7.15 -1.17
N ALA A 33 1.00 -7.10 -2.08
CA ALA A 33 1.63 -5.88 -2.55
C ALA A 33 1.76 -5.95 -4.08
N ARG A 34 1.32 -4.90 -4.77
CA ARG A 34 1.45 -4.79 -6.23
C ARG A 34 1.81 -3.37 -6.64
N TYR A 35 2.53 -3.24 -7.75
CA TYR A 35 2.68 -1.94 -8.41
C TYR A 35 1.35 -1.50 -9.02
N MET A 36 1.05 -0.21 -8.93
CA MET A 36 -0.13 0.38 -9.56
C MET A 36 0.12 0.61 -11.05
N GLN A 37 -0.92 0.45 -11.87
CA GLN A 37 -0.87 0.82 -13.28
C GLN A 37 -1.05 2.33 -13.46
N GLU A 38 -0.51 2.90 -14.54
CA GLU A 38 -0.54 4.35 -14.83
C GLU A 38 -1.95 4.96 -14.78
N LYS A 39 -2.97 4.22 -15.27
CA LYS A 39 -4.38 4.63 -15.20
C LYS A 39 -4.93 4.74 -13.77
N GLU A 40 -4.53 3.84 -12.86
CA GLU A 40 -4.93 3.86 -11.45
C GLU A 40 -4.23 4.99 -10.71
N ILE A 41 -2.98 5.28 -11.08
CA ILE A 41 -2.19 6.38 -10.55
C ILE A 41 -2.81 7.72 -10.94
N ALA A 42 -3.14 7.91 -12.22
CA ALA A 42 -3.78 9.14 -12.70
C ALA A 42 -5.14 9.40 -12.03
N HIS A 43 -5.89 8.35 -11.72
CA HIS A 43 -7.14 8.48 -10.96
C HIS A 43 -6.91 8.85 -9.49
N TYR A 44 -5.84 8.35 -8.86
CA TYR A 44 -5.51 8.65 -7.46
C TYR A 44 -4.82 10.01 -7.27
N GLU A 45 -3.97 10.40 -8.22
CA GLU A 45 -3.35 11.74 -8.28
C GLU A 45 -4.31 12.80 -8.84
N GLY A 46 -5.47 12.38 -9.36
CA GLY A 46 -6.56 13.22 -9.83
C GLY A 46 -7.12 14.10 -8.71
N THR A 47 -6.52 15.27 -8.61
CA THR A 47 -6.91 16.47 -7.90
C THR A 47 -8.45 16.64 -7.84
N SER A 48 -8.98 16.64 -6.61
CA SER A 48 -10.14 17.48 -6.27
C SER A 48 -9.65 18.88 -5.91
#